data_AF-A0A955Y5R2-F1
#
_entry.id   AF-A0A955Y5R2-F1
#
_cell.length_a   1.000
_cell.length_b   1.000
_cell.length_c   1.000
_cell.angle_alpha   90.00
_cell.angle_beta   90.00
_cell.angle_gamma   90.00
#
_symmetry.space_group_name_H-M   'P 1'
#
loop_
_entity.id
_entity.type
_entity.pdbx_description
1 polymer ?
#
loop_
_entity_poly.entity_id
_entity_poly.type
_entity_poly.pdbx_seq_one_letter_code
_entity_poly.pdbx_strand_id
1 'polypeptide(L)'
;MSTILLTLACSADPVTPTAVGTTDPPASTDTPGPTDTSAPPTVESFGWEEPRDVAVAGMATADVCATCHDSAQNASALRDEIGQSVAPYDLWQSSMMANATRDPLWRAVVSAELDATPAASEVIQQTCLRCHAPLASAAHGLTGLDRPTFADLAPGSDMLQLALDGVSCTLCHQIEPDGLGTEASYDGGWTVAGQGVIYGPHADPFAHPMEMHSGYTPVQADHVGRSDLCATCHVVHVDAVEADGTPMGVHAIEQGTGLEWEVSGYAATDTTCQTCHLPTESAQGVPIVTRIAHNPSGQDFPPTSPRSPVGRHILVGGNTLVPQMLR
;
A
#
# COMPACT_ATOMS: atom_id res chain seq x y z
N MET A 1 24.46 -15.09 0.85
CA MET A 1 23.07 -15.61 0.89
C MET A 1 22.01 -14.55 0.55
N SER A 2 22.39 -13.33 0.14
CA SER A 2 21.46 -12.21 -0.13
C SER A 2 20.95 -12.17 -1.60
N THR A 3 21.59 -12.89 -2.53
CA THR A 3 21.23 -12.87 -3.96
C THR A 3 19.98 -13.68 -4.33
N ILE A 4 19.48 -14.57 -3.46
CA ILE A 4 18.37 -15.50 -3.80
C ILE A 4 16.99 -14.88 -3.56
N LEU A 5 16.83 -13.93 -2.62
CA LEU A 5 15.52 -13.31 -2.39
C LEU A 5 15.12 -12.31 -3.48
N LEU A 6 16.08 -11.60 -4.09
CA LEU A 6 15.78 -10.52 -5.04
C LEU A 6 15.32 -11.02 -6.42
N THR A 7 15.68 -12.26 -6.80
CA THR A 7 15.27 -12.86 -8.08
C THR A 7 13.81 -13.32 -8.10
N LEU A 8 13.20 -13.61 -6.95
CA LEU A 8 11.82 -14.10 -6.88
C LEU A 8 10.77 -12.98 -7.05
N ALA A 9 11.13 -11.72 -6.79
CA ALA A 9 10.17 -10.60 -6.82
C ALA A 9 9.79 -10.15 -8.24
N CYS A 10 10.62 -10.40 -9.25
CA CYS A 10 10.35 -10.03 -10.65
C CYS A 10 10.03 -11.24 -11.56
N SER A 11 10.03 -12.47 -11.03
CA SER A 11 9.58 -13.66 -11.76
C SER A 11 8.10 -13.91 -11.49
N ALA A 12 7.25 -13.63 -12.48
CA ALA A 12 5.80 -13.86 -12.46
C ALA A 12 5.42 -15.35 -12.61
N ASP A 13 6.23 -16.29 -12.11
CA ASP A 13 5.92 -17.71 -12.24
C ASP A 13 4.96 -18.17 -11.13
N PRO A 14 3.85 -18.85 -11.47
CA PRO A 14 2.97 -19.43 -10.46
C PRO A 14 3.70 -20.56 -9.71
N VAL A 15 3.77 -20.44 -8.38
CA VAL A 15 4.29 -21.47 -7.50
C VAL A 15 3.44 -22.74 -7.65
N THR A 16 4.01 -23.77 -8.26
CA THR A 16 3.35 -25.08 -8.36
C THR A 16 3.65 -25.88 -7.08
N PRO A 17 2.64 -26.29 -6.29
CA PRO A 17 2.90 -27.02 -5.05
C PRO A 17 3.39 -28.44 -5.35
N THR A 18 4.58 -28.77 -4.85
CA THR A 18 5.17 -30.10 -4.93
C THR A 18 4.39 -31.06 -4.03
N ALA A 19 3.88 -32.16 -4.60
CA ALA A 19 3.17 -33.19 -3.85
C ALA A 19 4.10 -33.93 -2.88
N VAL A 20 3.81 -33.86 -1.58
CA VAL A 20 4.43 -34.70 -0.55
C VAL A 20 3.54 -35.93 -0.35
N GLY A 21 4.11 -37.12 -0.54
CA GLY A 21 3.40 -38.39 -0.39
C GLY A 21 2.97 -38.63 1.06
N THR A 22 1.70 -38.96 1.25
CA THR A 22 1.10 -39.29 2.55
C THR A 22 1.25 -40.77 2.86
N THR A 23 1.88 -41.11 3.98
CA THR A 23 1.70 -42.40 4.64
C THR A 23 0.57 -42.27 5.66
N ASP A 24 -0.49 -43.06 5.52
CA ASP A 24 -1.66 -43.01 6.40
C ASP A 24 -1.33 -43.47 7.84
N PRO A 25 -1.80 -42.76 8.88
CA PRO A 25 -1.77 -43.25 10.25
C PRO A 25 -2.95 -44.23 10.51
N PRO A 26 -2.85 -45.10 11.54
CA PRO A 26 -3.84 -46.14 11.78
C PRO A 26 -5.19 -45.55 12.24
N ALA A 27 -6.27 -46.18 11.77
CA ALA A 27 -7.65 -45.75 11.98
C ALA A 27 -8.06 -45.70 13.46
N SER A 28 -8.54 -44.53 13.90
CA SER A 28 -9.28 -44.36 15.15
C SER A 28 -10.72 -44.84 14.98
N THR A 29 -11.25 -45.55 15.98
CA THR A 29 -12.61 -46.09 16.01
C THR A 29 -13.64 -45.17 16.65
N ASP A 30 -13.32 -43.90 16.89
CA ASP A 30 -14.31 -42.95 17.40
C ASP A 30 -15.17 -42.42 16.25
N THR A 31 -16.46 -42.77 16.27
CA THR A 31 -17.45 -42.22 15.35
C THR A 31 -17.92 -40.88 15.91
N PRO A 32 -17.63 -39.73 15.29
CA PRO A 32 -18.17 -38.46 15.74
C PRO A 32 -19.68 -38.43 15.45
N GLY A 33 -20.47 -37.98 16.42
CA GLY A 33 -21.88 -37.68 16.21
C GLY A 33 -22.08 -36.63 15.10
N PRO A 34 -23.31 -36.52 14.54
CA PRO A 34 -23.56 -35.61 13.43
C PRO A 34 -23.27 -34.18 13.86
N THR A 35 -22.20 -33.60 13.31
CA THR A 35 -21.85 -32.20 13.48
C THR A 35 -22.75 -31.40 12.55
N ASP A 36 -23.46 -30.44 13.11
CA ASP A 36 -24.28 -29.49 12.38
C ASP A 36 -23.37 -28.60 11.53
N THR A 37 -23.29 -28.87 10.23
CA THR A 37 -22.47 -28.13 9.26
C THR A 37 -23.18 -26.88 8.72
N SER A 38 -24.26 -26.41 9.36
CA SER A 38 -25.08 -25.31 8.84
C SER A 38 -24.60 -23.91 9.26
N ALA A 39 -23.69 -23.79 10.22
CA ALA A 39 -23.11 -22.51 10.60
C ALA A 39 -21.83 -22.24 9.78
N PRO A 40 -21.75 -21.15 8.99
CA PRO A 40 -20.48 -20.71 8.44
C PRO A 40 -19.49 -20.47 9.59
N PRO A 41 -18.18 -20.68 9.37
CA PRO A 41 -17.19 -20.43 10.41
C PRO A 41 -17.37 -18.99 10.91
N THR A 42 -17.51 -18.84 12.23
CA THR A 42 -17.45 -17.53 12.86
C THR A 42 -16.05 -16.99 12.63
N VAL A 43 -15.91 -16.09 11.65
CA VAL A 43 -14.71 -15.28 11.53
C VAL A 43 -14.76 -14.33 12.73
N GLU A 44 -13.93 -14.58 13.74
CA GLU A 44 -13.67 -13.61 14.80
C GLU A 44 -13.18 -12.33 14.11
N SER A 45 -14.01 -11.29 14.10
CA SER A 45 -13.62 -10.01 13.55
C SER A 45 -12.56 -9.39 14.45
N PHE A 46 -11.49 -8.84 13.88
CA PHE A 46 -10.51 -8.04 14.64
C PHE A 46 -11.11 -6.76 15.27
N GLY A 47 -12.40 -6.49 15.04
CA GLY A 47 -13.10 -5.34 15.62
C GLY A 47 -12.71 -4.00 15.00
N TRP A 48 -12.12 -4.02 13.80
CA TRP A 48 -11.85 -2.80 13.04
C TRP A 48 -13.14 -2.08 12.69
N GLU A 49 -13.10 -0.75 12.69
CA GLU A 49 -14.17 0.03 12.12
C GLU A 49 -14.29 -0.25 10.63
N GLU A 50 -15.54 -0.29 10.15
CA GLU A 50 -15.83 -0.33 8.73
C GLU A 50 -15.18 0.89 8.04
N PRO A 51 -14.59 0.70 6.85
CA PRO A 51 -14.09 1.80 6.03
C PRO A 51 -15.18 2.84 5.76
N ARG A 52 -14.78 4.11 5.74
CA ARG A 52 -15.65 5.25 5.44
C ARG A 52 -14.91 6.26 4.58
N ASP A 53 -15.68 6.95 3.72
CA ASP A 53 -15.26 8.14 3.00
C ASP A 53 -14.93 9.26 4.00
N VAL A 54 -13.63 9.53 4.18
CA VAL A 54 -13.12 10.57 5.06
C VAL A 54 -12.11 11.39 4.29
N ALA A 55 -12.17 12.71 4.46
CA ALA A 55 -11.18 13.64 3.92
C ALA A 55 -10.80 14.68 4.97
N VAL A 56 -9.51 14.78 5.30
CA VAL A 56 -8.96 15.78 6.23
C VAL A 56 -7.72 16.40 5.62
N ALA A 57 -7.73 17.73 5.51
CA ALA A 57 -6.60 18.52 5.00
C ALA A 57 -6.02 18.01 3.67
N GLY A 58 -6.89 17.61 2.73
CA GLY A 58 -6.47 17.13 1.41
C GLY A 58 -6.02 15.66 1.38
N MET A 59 -5.93 14.96 2.52
CA MET A 59 -5.81 13.50 2.56
C MET A 59 -7.19 12.87 2.61
N ALA A 60 -7.44 11.87 1.78
CA ALA A 60 -8.70 11.14 1.77
C ALA A 60 -8.51 9.63 1.65
N THR A 61 -9.43 8.87 2.22
CA THR A 61 -9.46 7.40 2.11
C THR A 61 -9.67 6.97 0.66
N ALA A 62 -9.26 5.75 0.34
CA ALA A 62 -9.33 5.17 -0.99
C ALA A 62 -10.75 5.08 -1.54
N ASP A 63 -11.77 5.03 -0.68
CA ASP A 63 -13.18 4.95 -1.08
C ASP A 63 -13.63 6.18 -1.89
N VAL A 64 -13.03 7.35 -1.63
CA VAL A 64 -13.22 8.57 -2.45
C VAL A 64 -12.77 8.33 -3.89
N CYS A 65 -11.72 7.52 -4.09
CA CYS A 65 -11.18 7.17 -5.40
C CYS A 65 -11.96 6.02 -6.04
N ALA A 66 -12.42 5.06 -5.24
CA ALA A 66 -13.14 3.85 -5.66
C ALA A 66 -14.34 4.15 -6.55
N THR A 67 -15.05 5.25 -6.26
CA THR A 67 -16.22 5.72 -7.03
C THR A 67 -16.01 5.75 -8.55
N CYS A 68 -14.78 5.98 -9.02
CA CYS A 68 -14.45 6.02 -10.45
C CYS A 68 -13.28 5.09 -10.84
N HIS A 69 -12.53 4.58 -9.86
CA HIS A 69 -11.29 3.83 -10.06
C HIS A 69 -11.37 2.37 -9.57
N ASP A 70 -12.58 1.83 -9.43
CA ASP A 70 -12.87 0.41 -9.23
C ASP A 70 -13.27 -0.29 -10.54
N SER A 71 -13.60 -1.57 -10.46
CA SER A 71 -14.18 -2.29 -11.61
C SER A 71 -15.68 -2.10 -11.72
N ALA A 72 -16.14 -1.43 -12.76
CA ALA A 72 -17.56 -1.41 -13.11
C ALA A 72 -17.93 -2.48 -14.17
N GLN A 73 -19.06 -3.16 -13.97
CA GLN A 73 -19.55 -4.20 -14.89
C GLN A 73 -19.93 -3.64 -16.27
N ASN A 74 -20.44 -2.41 -16.33
CA ASN A 74 -20.94 -1.78 -17.56
C ASN A 74 -19.92 -0.81 -18.20
N ALA A 75 -18.67 -0.83 -17.74
CA ALA A 75 -17.58 -0.02 -18.29
C ALA A 75 -16.52 -0.90 -18.96
N SER A 76 -15.94 -0.38 -20.04
CA SER A 76 -14.71 -0.92 -20.65
C SER A 76 -13.45 -0.39 -19.98
N ALA A 77 -13.57 0.66 -19.17
CA ALA A 77 -12.49 1.20 -18.34
C ALA A 77 -11.90 0.15 -17.39
N LEU A 78 -10.62 0.32 -17.09
CA LEU A 78 -9.89 -0.47 -16.08
C LEU A 78 -9.92 -1.97 -16.34
N ARG A 79 -9.90 -2.34 -17.63
CA ARG A 79 -9.79 -3.72 -18.11
C ARG A 79 -8.63 -3.88 -19.08
N ASP A 80 -7.96 -5.01 -19.02
CA ASP A 80 -6.96 -5.41 -20.01
C ASP A 80 -7.61 -5.96 -21.30
N GLU A 81 -6.78 -6.45 -22.23
CA GLU A 81 -7.22 -6.92 -23.54
C GLU A 81 -8.11 -8.17 -23.52
N ILE A 82 -8.08 -8.95 -22.43
CA ILE A 82 -8.94 -10.11 -22.23
C ILE A 82 -10.11 -9.84 -21.26
N GLY A 83 -10.25 -8.60 -20.79
CA GLY A 83 -11.33 -8.13 -19.94
C GLY A 83 -11.09 -8.33 -18.44
N GLN A 84 -9.90 -8.77 -18.02
CA GLN A 84 -9.54 -8.84 -16.60
C GLN A 84 -9.42 -7.43 -16.01
N SER A 85 -9.80 -7.29 -14.75
CA SER A 85 -9.67 -6.01 -14.06
C SER A 85 -8.21 -5.63 -13.86
N VAL A 86 -7.93 -4.36 -14.14
CA VAL A 86 -6.69 -3.66 -13.78
C VAL A 86 -6.99 -2.44 -12.92
N ALA A 87 -8.17 -2.39 -12.29
CA ALA A 87 -8.61 -1.27 -11.47
C ALA A 87 -7.67 -1.08 -10.26
N PRO A 88 -7.14 0.12 -10.05
CA PRO A 88 -6.17 0.36 -8.99
C PRO A 88 -6.76 0.15 -7.60
N TYR A 89 -8.03 0.53 -7.35
CA TYR A 89 -8.68 0.30 -6.05
C TYR A 89 -8.79 -1.19 -5.72
N ASP A 90 -9.24 -1.99 -6.69
CA ASP A 90 -9.43 -3.45 -6.53
C ASP A 90 -8.11 -4.18 -6.26
N LEU A 91 -7.04 -3.78 -6.95
CA LEU A 91 -5.72 -4.37 -6.75
C LEU A 91 -5.08 -3.90 -5.44
N TRP A 92 -5.24 -2.62 -5.09
CA TRP A 92 -4.68 -2.03 -3.88
C TRP A 92 -5.32 -2.56 -2.60
N GLN A 93 -6.64 -2.68 -2.51
CA GLN A 93 -7.34 -3.02 -1.25
C GLN A 93 -6.88 -4.36 -0.63
N SER A 94 -6.42 -5.29 -1.48
CA SER A 94 -5.91 -6.60 -1.07
C SER A 94 -4.41 -6.62 -0.74
N SER A 95 -3.71 -5.49 -0.93
CA SER A 95 -2.27 -5.38 -0.73
C SER A 95 -1.90 -5.15 0.73
N MET A 96 -0.61 -5.36 1.05
CA MET A 96 -0.08 -4.96 2.36
C MET A 96 0.00 -3.44 2.53
N MET A 97 -0.05 -2.65 1.46
CA MET A 97 -0.11 -1.19 1.55
C MET A 97 -1.46 -0.74 2.14
N ALA A 98 -2.57 -1.26 1.64
CA ALA A 98 -3.91 -1.01 2.19
C ALA A 98 -4.11 -1.54 3.62
N ASN A 99 -3.28 -2.52 4.01
CA ASN A 99 -3.37 -3.20 5.30
C ASN A 99 -2.21 -2.87 6.24
N ALA A 100 -1.38 -1.87 5.92
CA ALA A 100 -0.14 -1.58 6.64
C ALA A 100 -0.38 -1.29 8.14
N THR A 101 -1.43 -0.53 8.47
CA THR A 101 -1.84 -0.26 9.86
C THR A 101 -2.67 -1.39 10.46
N ARG A 102 -3.27 -2.25 9.65
CA ARG A 102 -4.11 -3.38 10.11
C ARG A 102 -3.30 -4.63 10.42
N ASP A 103 -2.06 -4.72 9.92
CA ASP A 103 -1.18 -5.88 10.07
C ASP A 103 -0.95 -6.23 11.56
N PRO A 104 -1.45 -7.39 12.04
CA PRO A 104 -1.30 -7.79 13.43
C PRO A 104 0.15 -8.09 13.81
N LEU A 105 1.01 -8.51 12.87
CA LEU A 105 2.43 -8.73 13.14
C LEU A 105 3.12 -7.40 13.41
N TRP A 106 2.88 -6.40 12.56
CA TRP A 106 3.39 -5.05 12.77
C TRP A 106 2.92 -4.47 14.10
N ARG A 107 1.62 -4.57 14.40
CA ARG A 107 1.07 -4.09 15.69
C ARG A 107 1.71 -4.78 16.90
N ALA A 108 1.98 -6.08 16.82
CA ALA A 108 2.64 -6.82 17.88
C ALA A 108 4.10 -6.37 18.07
N VAL A 109 4.84 -6.15 16.97
CA VAL A 109 6.21 -5.61 17.03
C VAL A 109 6.21 -4.22 17.66
N VAL A 110 5.37 -3.29 17.18
CA VAL A 110 5.31 -1.95 17.77
C VAL A 110 4.94 -2.02 19.25
N SER A 111 3.96 -2.83 19.63
CA SER A 111 3.62 -3.03 21.05
C SER A 111 4.81 -3.51 21.88
N ALA A 112 5.62 -4.44 21.35
CA ALA A 112 6.80 -4.94 22.05
C ALA A 112 7.88 -3.84 22.21
N GLU A 113 8.07 -2.98 21.20
CA GLU A 113 8.99 -1.84 21.28
C GLU A 113 8.53 -0.81 22.33
N LEU A 114 7.22 -0.54 22.41
CA LEU A 114 6.65 0.37 23.43
C LEU A 114 6.80 -0.20 24.85
N ASP A 115 6.62 -1.50 25.03
CA ASP A 115 6.81 -2.17 26.31
C ASP A 115 8.29 -2.21 26.72
N ALA A 116 9.19 -2.39 25.75
CA ALA A 116 10.63 -2.45 25.99
C ALA A 116 11.23 -1.09 26.36
N THR A 117 10.76 -0.01 25.72
CA THR A 117 11.29 1.35 25.95
C THR A 117 10.16 2.39 26.14
N PRO A 118 9.42 2.35 27.27
CA PRO A 118 8.30 3.27 27.48
C PRO A 118 8.67 4.75 27.40
N ALA A 119 9.90 5.11 27.78
CA ALA A 119 10.41 6.48 27.72
C ALA A 119 10.53 7.04 26.29
N ALA A 120 10.63 6.17 25.28
CA ALA A 120 10.71 6.53 23.86
C ALA A 120 9.39 6.26 23.10
N SER A 121 8.29 5.96 23.80
CA SER A 121 7.02 5.54 23.18
C SER A 121 6.52 6.47 22.09
N GLU A 122 6.65 7.79 22.30
CA GLU A 122 6.18 8.78 21.33
C GLU A 122 6.97 8.71 20.02
N VAL A 123 8.30 8.78 20.09
CA VAL A 123 9.15 8.77 18.88
C VAL A 123 9.05 7.44 18.13
N ILE A 124 8.91 6.31 18.85
CA ILE A 124 8.70 4.99 18.23
C ILE A 124 7.41 5.01 17.41
N GLN A 125 6.28 5.40 18.01
CA GLN A 125 4.99 5.45 17.31
C GLN A 125 5.03 6.38 16.10
N GLN A 126 5.56 7.59 16.28
CA GLN A 126 5.64 8.59 15.22
C GLN A 126 6.53 8.14 14.05
N THR A 127 7.55 7.34 14.33
CA THR A 127 8.44 6.75 13.31
C THR A 127 7.69 5.66 12.53
N CYS A 128 7.08 4.69 13.21
CA CYS A 128 6.37 3.59 12.56
C CYS A 128 5.14 4.08 11.77
N LEU A 129 4.36 5.00 12.34
CA LEU A 129 3.13 5.55 11.72
C LEU A 129 3.43 6.40 10.49
N ARG A 130 4.66 6.92 10.33
CA ARG A 130 5.06 7.68 9.15
C ARG A 130 4.98 6.85 7.87
N CYS A 131 5.29 5.56 7.96
CA CYS A 131 5.25 4.62 6.84
C CYS A 131 4.01 3.74 6.84
N HIS A 132 3.46 3.37 8.01
CA HIS A 132 2.31 2.46 8.10
C HIS A 132 0.95 3.16 8.07
N ALA A 133 0.84 4.36 8.67
CA ALA A 133 -0.36 5.21 8.67
C ALA A 133 -0.11 6.59 8.04
N PRO A 134 0.45 6.65 6.82
CA PRO A 134 0.97 7.88 6.26
C PRO A 134 -0.08 8.95 5.95
N LEU A 135 -1.35 8.57 5.67
CA LEU A 135 -2.43 9.55 5.47
C LEU A 135 -2.70 10.34 6.74
N ALA A 136 -2.77 9.67 7.90
CA ALA A 136 -2.90 10.34 9.20
C ALA A 136 -1.68 11.21 9.50
N SER A 137 -0.47 10.71 9.18
CA SER A 137 0.77 11.49 9.33
C SER A 137 0.80 12.75 8.45
N ALA A 138 0.31 12.67 7.21
CA ALA A 138 0.16 13.82 6.31
C ALA A 138 -0.87 14.81 6.85
N ALA A 139 -2.04 14.31 7.24
CA ALA A 139 -3.12 15.14 7.75
C ALA A 139 -2.70 15.92 9.01
N HIS A 140 -1.97 15.29 9.93
CA HIS A 140 -1.36 15.98 11.08
C HIS A 140 -0.41 17.10 10.63
N GLY A 141 0.57 16.81 9.78
CA GLY A 141 1.50 17.82 9.27
C GLY A 141 0.82 18.99 8.56
N LEU A 142 -0.19 18.71 7.75
CA LEU A 142 -0.96 19.72 7.00
C LEU A 142 -1.91 20.55 7.89
N THR A 143 -2.27 20.04 9.07
CA THR A 143 -3.05 20.78 10.08
C THR A 143 -2.18 21.45 11.14
N GLY A 144 -0.85 21.35 11.03
CA GLY A 144 0.11 21.92 11.97
C GLY A 144 0.18 21.17 13.30
N LEU A 145 -0.27 19.92 13.33
CA LEU A 145 -0.13 19.02 14.48
C LEU A 145 1.20 18.25 14.40
N ASP A 146 1.70 17.84 15.57
CA ASP A 146 2.82 16.90 15.65
C ASP A 146 2.45 15.55 15.04
N ARG A 147 3.46 14.73 14.71
CA ARG A 147 3.21 13.39 14.13
C ARG A 147 2.31 12.56 15.06
N PRO A 148 1.37 11.77 14.50
CA PRO A 148 0.40 11.05 15.30
C PRO A 148 1.06 9.93 16.12
N THR A 149 0.44 9.63 17.25
CA THR A 149 0.60 8.42 18.05
C THR A 149 -0.67 7.58 17.96
N PHE A 150 -0.69 6.37 18.51
CA PHE A 150 -1.93 5.57 18.58
C PHE A 150 -3.03 6.25 19.41
N ALA A 151 -2.67 7.13 20.35
CA ALA A 151 -3.67 7.88 21.13
C ALA A 151 -4.49 8.85 20.27
N ASP A 152 -3.91 9.35 19.17
CA ASP A 152 -4.57 10.25 18.22
C ASP A 152 -5.55 9.50 17.30
N LEU A 153 -5.45 8.16 17.24
CA LEU A 153 -6.28 7.28 16.41
C LEU A 153 -7.48 6.74 17.19
N ALA A 154 -8.21 7.65 17.86
CA ALA A 154 -9.34 7.28 18.70
C ALA A 154 -10.47 6.62 17.88
N PRO A 155 -11.18 5.62 18.44
CA PRO A 155 -12.38 5.07 17.81
C PRO A 155 -13.41 6.14 17.44
N GLY A 156 -13.97 6.03 16.25
CA GLY A 156 -14.94 6.93 15.64
C GLY A 156 -14.33 8.17 14.98
N SER A 157 -13.01 8.38 15.10
CA SER A 157 -12.35 9.56 14.54
C SER A 157 -12.05 9.41 13.04
N ASP A 158 -12.01 10.55 12.35
CA ASP A 158 -11.57 10.63 10.97
C ASP A 158 -10.07 10.29 10.83
N MET A 159 -9.25 10.62 11.84
CA MET A 159 -7.84 10.23 11.86
C MET A 159 -7.66 8.71 11.91
N LEU A 160 -8.49 7.99 12.68
CA LEU A 160 -8.45 6.54 12.69
C LEU A 160 -8.79 5.96 11.31
N GLN A 161 -9.78 6.52 10.60
CA GLN A 161 -10.12 6.07 9.25
C GLN A 161 -8.97 6.28 8.27
N LEU A 162 -8.35 7.47 8.27
CA LEU A 162 -7.15 7.75 7.47
C LEU A 162 -5.99 6.82 7.82
N ALA A 163 -5.78 6.54 9.11
CA ALA A 163 -4.71 5.64 9.53
C ALA A 163 -4.98 4.19 9.14
N LEU A 164 -6.21 3.71 9.32
CA LEU A 164 -6.59 2.33 8.97
C LEU A 164 -6.49 2.10 7.48
N ASP A 165 -6.78 3.09 6.64
CA ASP A 165 -6.62 3.03 5.18
C ASP A 165 -5.17 2.77 4.73
N GLY A 166 -4.19 2.87 5.63
CA GLY A 166 -2.81 2.47 5.38
C GLY A 166 -2.08 3.39 4.40
N VAL A 167 -1.25 2.82 3.53
CA VAL A 167 -0.56 3.52 2.45
C VAL A 167 -1.50 3.60 1.26
N SER A 168 -2.20 4.71 1.13
CA SER A 168 -3.35 4.86 0.22
C SER A 168 -3.12 5.89 -0.90
N CYS A 169 -4.07 5.97 -1.83
CA CYS A 169 -4.01 6.71 -3.08
C CYS A 169 -3.55 8.16 -2.89
N THR A 170 -4.18 8.85 -1.93
CA THR A 170 -3.95 10.28 -1.73
C THR A 170 -2.62 10.60 -1.09
N LEU A 171 -1.91 9.64 -0.50
CA LEU A 171 -0.52 9.86 -0.15
C LEU A 171 0.38 9.71 -1.36
N CYS A 172 0.45 8.50 -1.95
CA CYS A 172 1.43 8.19 -2.98
C CYS A 172 1.33 9.16 -4.16
N HIS A 173 0.10 9.54 -4.53
CA HIS A 173 -0.14 10.47 -5.61
C HIS A 173 -0.05 11.96 -5.21
N GLN A 174 0.24 12.31 -3.96
CA GLN A 174 0.48 13.70 -3.53
C GLN A 174 1.94 13.97 -3.10
N ILE A 175 2.79 12.94 -3.08
CA ILE A 175 4.22 13.12 -2.78
C ILE A 175 4.83 14.05 -3.82
N GLU A 176 5.48 15.11 -3.36
CA GLU A 176 6.21 16.07 -4.18
C GLU A 176 7.55 15.48 -4.67
N PRO A 177 8.03 15.86 -5.86
CA PRO A 177 9.28 15.34 -6.41
C PRO A 177 10.53 15.86 -5.69
N ASP A 178 10.42 16.99 -4.99
CA ASP A 178 11.54 17.67 -4.36
C ASP A 178 12.14 16.83 -3.23
N GLY A 179 13.46 16.58 -3.32
CA GLY A 179 14.21 15.82 -2.32
C GLY A 179 14.15 14.30 -2.46
N LEU A 180 13.29 13.75 -3.34
CA LEU A 180 13.24 12.31 -3.58
C LEU A 180 14.60 11.77 -4.04
N GLY A 181 14.95 10.58 -3.53
CA GLY A 181 16.21 9.90 -3.85
C GLY A 181 17.40 10.43 -3.06
N THR A 182 17.14 11.23 -2.03
CA THR A 182 18.15 11.70 -1.07
C THR A 182 17.80 11.25 0.34
N GLU A 183 18.78 11.28 1.24
CA GLU A 183 18.58 10.94 2.66
C GLU A 183 17.42 11.71 3.31
N ALA A 184 17.16 12.94 2.89
CA ALA A 184 16.06 13.74 3.42
C ALA A 184 14.67 13.16 3.13
N SER A 185 14.54 12.29 2.12
CA SER A 185 13.28 11.67 1.73
C SER A 185 13.02 10.30 2.36
N TYR A 186 14.07 9.66 2.90
CA TYR A 186 13.99 8.37 3.58
C TYR A 186 13.24 8.50 4.93
N ASP A 187 12.95 7.38 5.58
CA ASP A 187 12.31 7.32 6.90
C ASP A 187 10.90 7.98 6.91
N GLY A 188 10.25 7.93 5.76
CA GLY A 188 9.01 8.62 5.47
C GLY A 188 9.18 10.14 5.32
N GLY A 189 10.36 10.64 4.95
CA GLY A 189 10.69 12.05 4.72
C GLY A 189 10.02 12.68 3.48
N TRP A 190 8.97 12.07 2.94
CA TRP A 190 8.19 12.62 1.84
C TRP A 190 7.53 13.96 2.19
N THR A 191 7.34 14.81 1.18
CA THR A 191 6.64 16.09 1.29
C THR A 191 5.32 16.03 0.52
N VAL A 192 4.26 16.62 1.07
CA VAL A 192 2.97 16.81 0.38
C VAL A 192 2.60 18.30 0.46
N ALA A 193 2.14 18.87 -0.66
CA ALA A 193 1.79 20.30 -0.69
C ALA A 193 0.42 20.62 -0.06
N GLY A 194 -0.46 19.63 0.10
CA GLY A 194 -1.82 19.80 0.63
C GLY A 194 -2.75 20.61 -0.28
N GLN A 195 -2.40 20.75 -1.56
CA GLN A 195 -3.15 21.55 -2.55
C GLN A 195 -4.18 20.74 -3.34
N GLY A 196 -4.35 19.45 -3.02
CA GLY A 196 -5.26 18.57 -3.73
C GLY A 196 -4.80 18.23 -5.15
N VAL A 197 -3.49 18.21 -5.41
CA VAL A 197 -2.92 17.79 -6.70
C VAL A 197 -2.66 16.29 -6.67
N ILE A 198 -3.18 15.53 -7.63
CA ILE A 198 -2.96 14.08 -7.75
C ILE A 198 -2.07 13.81 -8.97
N TYR A 199 -0.84 13.37 -8.72
CA TYR A 199 0.17 13.10 -9.72
C TYR A 199 -0.04 11.75 -10.41
N GLY A 200 0.09 11.68 -11.73
CA GLY A 200 0.03 10.43 -12.49
C GLY A 200 0.99 10.43 -13.69
N PRO A 201 1.26 9.28 -14.31
CA PRO A 201 2.26 9.19 -15.39
C PRO A 201 1.73 9.69 -16.76
N HIS A 202 0.41 9.89 -16.90
CA HIS A 202 -0.20 10.16 -18.19
C HIS A 202 -0.38 11.66 -18.46
N ALA A 203 0.12 12.11 -19.61
CA ALA A 203 -0.01 13.50 -20.06
C ALA A 203 -1.47 13.91 -20.33
N ASP A 204 -1.73 15.21 -20.18
CA ASP A 204 -3.00 15.86 -20.47
C ASP A 204 -4.20 15.13 -19.83
N PRO A 205 -4.24 14.98 -18.49
CA PRO A 205 -5.38 14.36 -17.83
C PRO A 205 -6.65 15.19 -18.05
N PHE A 206 -7.77 14.51 -18.26
CA PHE A 206 -9.05 15.19 -18.33
C PHE A 206 -9.52 15.47 -16.90
N ALA A 207 -9.27 16.70 -16.41
CA ALA A 207 -9.34 17.03 -14.98
C ALA A 207 -10.76 17.09 -14.41
N HIS A 208 -11.71 17.63 -15.18
CA HIS A 208 -13.05 17.99 -14.69
C HIS A 208 -13.78 16.89 -13.87
N PRO A 209 -13.73 15.59 -14.22
CA PRO A 209 -14.38 14.55 -13.42
C PRO A 209 -13.82 14.42 -12.01
N MET A 210 -12.50 14.47 -11.85
CA MET A 210 -11.87 14.38 -10.52
C MET A 210 -12.14 15.65 -9.71
N GLU A 211 -12.03 16.83 -10.34
CA GLU A 211 -12.34 18.10 -9.68
C GLU A 211 -13.78 18.12 -9.14
N MET A 212 -14.74 17.56 -9.88
CA MET A 212 -16.15 17.56 -9.51
C MET A 212 -16.54 16.47 -8.50
N HIS A 213 -15.93 15.29 -8.55
CA HIS A 213 -16.36 14.14 -7.73
C HIS A 213 -15.49 13.94 -6.48
N SER A 214 -14.20 14.26 -6.54
CA SER A 214 -13.27 14.09 -5.42
C SER A 214 -12.61 15.38 -4.96
N GLY A 215 -12.71 16.46 -5.73
CA GLY A 215 -12.09 17.76 -5.43
C GLY A 215 -10.60 17.83 -5.75
N TYR A 216 -10.03 16.78 -6.33
CA TYR A 216 -8.61 16.71 -6.69
C TYR A 216 -8.34 17.14 -8.13
N THR A 217 -7.19 17.77 -8.35
CA THR A 217 -6.69 18.16 -9.68
C THR A 217 -5.64 17.15 -10.16
N PRO A 218 -5.90 16.35 -11.20
CA PRO A 218 -4.90 15.44 -11.74
C PRO A 218 -3.83 16.19 -12.53
N VAL A 219 -2.57 15.85 -12.30
CA VAL A 219 -1.40 16.45 -12.97
C VAL A 219 -0.46 15.34 -13.42
N GLN A 220 0.10 15.48 -14.63
CA GLN A 220 1.15 14.56 -15.08
C GLN A 220 2.45 14.85 -14.33
N ALA A 221 3.10 13.82 -13.81
CA ALA A 221 4.44 13.93 -13.24
C ALA A 221 5.24 12.64 -13.40
N ASP A 222 6.53 12.74 -13.70
CA ASP A 222 7.38 11.59 -13.98
C ASP A 222 7.81 10.84 -12.70
N HIS A 223 7.89 11.53 -11.56
CA HIS A 223 8.43 10.94 -10.32
C HIS A 223 7.57 9.82 -9.76
N VAL A 224 6.28 9.76 -10.09
CA VAL A 224 5.41 8.65 -9.67
C VAL A 224 5.83 7.30 -10.28
N GLY A 225 6.58 7.31 -11.38
CA GLY A 225 7.15 6.13 -12.03
C GLY A 225 8.57 5.76 -11.59
N ARG A 226 9.17 6.53 -10.67
CA ARG A 226 10.57 6.37 -10.24
C ARG A 226 10.67 5.65 -8.88
N SER A 227 11.72 4.87 -8.70
CA SER A 227 11.95 4.08 -7.46
C SER A 227 12.19 4.93 -6.22
N ASP A 228 12.57 6.18 -6.39
CA ASP A 228 12.80 7.12 -5.30
C ASP A 228 11.51 7.47 -4.53
N LEU A 229 10.34 7.42 -5.17
CA LEU A 229 9.06 7.51 -4.48
C LEU A 229 8.87 6.34 -3.51
N CYS A 230 9.23 5.12 -3.91
CA CYS A 230 9.13 3.94 -3.05
C CYS A 230 10.19 3.98 -1.93
N ALA A 231 11.38 4.50 -2.23
CA ALA A 231 12.49 4.62 -1.30
C ALA A 231 12.15 5.48 -0.07
N THR A 232 11.13 6.36 -0.13
CA THR A 232 10.72 7.14 1.03
C THR A 232 10.28 6.28 2.21
N CYS A 233 9.70 5.11 1.94
CA CYS A 233 9.28 4.16 2.99
C CYS A 233 10.08 2.84 2.96
N HIS A 234 10.90 2.64 1.93
CA HIS A 234 11.71 1.43 1.74
C HIS A 234 13.22 1.65 1.93
N VAL A 235 13.57 2.81 2.45
CA VAL A 235 14.83 3.07 3.14
C VAL A 235 14.45 3.64 4.50
N VAL A 236 14.65 2.84 5.55
CA VAL A 236 14.26 3.16 6.92
C VAL A 236 15.47 2.98 7.82
N HIS A 237 15.85 4.09 8.42
CA HIS A 237 16.80 4.21 9.49
C HIS A 237 16.07 4.46 10.80
N VAL A 238 16.59 3.88 11.87
CA VAL A 238 16.10 4.09 13.23
C VAL A 238 17.26 4.34 14.17
N ASP A 239 17.01 5.21 15.14
CA ASP A 239 17.97 5.50 16.19
C ASP A 239 17.85 4.46 17.30
N ALA A 240 18.95 3.76 17.58
CA ALA A 240 18.97 2.83 18.70
C ALA A 240 18.98 3.60 20.03
N VAL A 241 18.13 3.17 20.94
CA VAL A 241 18.00 3.71 22.29
C VAL A 241 18.21 2.61 23.33
N GLU A 242 18.75 2.98 24.48
CA GLU A 242 18.77 2.14 25.66
C GLU A 242 17.34 1.96 26.22
N ALA A 243 17.14 1.00 27.13
CA ALA A 243 15.83 0.74 27.73
C ALA A 243 15.25 1.94 28.52
N ASP A 244 16.10 2.89 28.92
CA ASP A 244 15.68 4.14 29.57
C ASP A 244 15.41 5.29 28.57
N GLY A 245 15.50 5.02 27.26
CA GLY A 245 15.31 5.98 26.18
C GLY A 245 16.56 6.78 25.83
N THR A 246 17.71 6.53 26.46
CA THR A 246 18.95 7.26 26.15
C THR A 246 19.44 6.89 24.74
N PRO A 247 19.70 7.87 23.84
CA PRO A 247 20.24 7.59 22.52
C PRO A 247 21.62 6.93 22.61
N MET A 248 21.81 5.82 21.91
CA MET A 248 23.09 5.11 21.84
C MET A 248 24.06 5.73 20.82
N GLY A 249 23.58 6.69 20.01
CA GLY A 249 24.35 7.26 18.89
C GLY A 249 24.57 6.27 17.75
N VAL A 250 23.72 5.24 17.65
CA VAL A 250 23.73 4.26 16.57
C VAL A 250 22.52 4.49 15.68
N HIS A 251 22.78 4.74 14.40
CA HIS A 251 21.77 4.81 13.35
C HIS A 251 21.75 3.47 12.63
N ALA A 252 20.70 2.67 12.86
CA ALA A 252 20.55 1.35 12.29
C ALA A 252 19.67 1.41 11.04
N ILE A 253 20.03 0.65 10.00
CA ILE A 253 19.15 0.44 8.84
C ILE A 253 18.16 -0.67 9.23
N GLU A 254 16.92 -0.29 9.55
CA GLU A 254 15.82 -1.23 9.77
C GLU A 254 15.40 -1.86 8.44
N GLN A 255 15.29 -1.04 7.39
CA GLN A 255 14.99 -1.49 6.04
C GLN A 255 15.92 -0.81 5.02
N GLY A 256 16.67 -1.61 4.26
CA GLY A 256 17.62 -1.13 3.26
C GLY A 256 17.21 -1.39 1.81
N THR A 257 15.96 -1.79 1.54
CA THR A 257 15.55 -2.32 0.23
C THR A 257 15.81 -1.35 -0.93
N GLY A 258 15.58 -0.05 -0.74
CA GLY A 258 15.90 0.97 -1.74
C GLY A 258 17.41 1.03 -2.03
N LEU A 259 18.24 1.02 -0.99
CA LEU A 259 19.71 1.04 -1.11
C LEU A 259 20.24 -0.25 -1.75
N GLU A 260 19.65 -1.40 -1.42
CA GLU A 260 19.96 -2.69 -2.04
C GLU A 260 19.63 -2.69 -3.53
N TRP A 261 18.49 -2.10 -3.92
CA TRP A 261 18.12 -1.92 -5.33
C TRP A 261 19.12 -1.00 -6.05
N GLU A 262 19.51 0.13 -5.46
CA GLU A 262 20.45 1.10 -6.05
C GLU A 262 21.79 0.47 -6.45
N VAL A 263 22.27 -0.52 -5.68
CA VAL A 263 23.53 -1.24 -5.96
C VAL A 263 23.31 -2.56 -6.74
N SER A 264 22.07 -2.88 -7.09
CA SER A 264 21.72 -4.09 -7.85
C SER A 264 21.90 -3.92 -9.36
N GLY A 265 21.83 -5.03 -10.09
CA GLY A 265 21.79 -5.00 -11.55
C GLY A 265 20.54 -4.32 -12.14
N TYR A 266 19.45 -4.21 -11.36
CA TYR A 266 18.21 -3.57 -11.81
C TYR A 266 18.32 -2.05 -11.90
N ALA A 267 19.08 -1.41 -11.00
CA ALA A 267 19.35 0.02 -11.08
C ALA A 267 20.31 0.38 -12.23
N ALA A 268 21.09 -0.59 -12.73
CA ALA A 268 21.92 -0.42 -13.93
C ALA A 268 21.11 -0.54 -15.24
N THR A 269 19.84 -0.96 -15.16
CA THR A 269 18.86 -0.96 -16.25
C THR A 269 17.74 0.03 -15.94
N ASP A 270 16.83 0.26 -16.88
CA ASP A 270 15.64 1.10 -16.63
C ASP A 270 14.56 0.35 -15.80
N THR A 271 14.96 -0.51 -14.86
CA THR A 271 14.06 -1.34 -14.04
C THR A 271 13.84 -0.71 -12.69
N THR A 272 12.71 0.00 -12.57
CA THR A 272 12.28 0.62 -11.32
C THR A 272 11.46 -0.36 -10.47
N CYS A 273 11.26 -0.04 -9.19
CA CYS A 273 10.27 -0.71 -8.33
C CYS A 273 8.93 -0.90 -9.06
N GLN A 274 8.45 0.15 -9.73
CA GLN A 274 7.21 0.16 -10.49
C GLN A 274 7.22 -0.81 -11.67
N THR A 275 8.37 -1.13 -12.26
CA THR A 275 8.45 -2.11 -13.35
C THR A 275 7.87 -3.47 -12.94
N CYS A 276 8.15 -3.94 -11.72
CA CYS A 276 7.67 -5.23 -11.23
C CYS A 276 6.41 -5.11 -10.36
N HIS A 277 6.25 -4.02 -9.59
CA HIS A 277 5.11 -3.85 -8.65
C HIS A 277 3.94 -3.05 -9.23
N LEU A 278 4.17 -2.29 -10.31
CA LEU A 278 3.13 -1.63 -11.09
C LEU A 278 3.21 -2.05 -12.57
N PRO A 279 3.20 -3.36 -12.89
CA PRO A 279 3.47 -3.83 -14.24
C PRO A 279 2.45 -3.26 -15.22
N THR A 280 2.95 -2.81 -16.36
CA THR A 280 2.15 -2.13 -17.38
C THR A 280 1.78 -3.05 -18.55
N GLU A 281 2.12 -4.34 -18.43
CA GLU A 281 1.74 -5.42 -19.34
C GLU A 281 0.78 -6.40 -18.66
N SER A 282 -0.11 -7.01 -19.45
CA SER A 282 -0.99 -8.10 -19.03
C SER A 282 -0.20 -9.37 -18.73
N ALA A 283 -0.87 -10.40 -18.22
CA ALA A 283 -0.25 -11.72 -18.03
C ALA A 283 0.21 -12.36 -19.35
N GLN A 284 -0.26 -11.84 -20.50
CA GLN A 284 0.12 -12.28 -21.84
C GLN A 284 1.29 -11.46 -22.41
N GLY A 285 1.86 -10.51 -21.65
CA GLY A 285 2.94 -9.63 -22.12
C GLY A 285 2.46 -8.56 -23.10
N VAL A 286 1.19 -8.17 -23.03
CA VAL A 286 0.60 -7.14 -23.89
C VAL A 286 0.52 -5.82 -23.11
N PRO A 287 1.01 -4.69 -23.64
CA PRO A 287 0.84 -3.39 -22.98
C PRO A 287 -0.64 -3.11 -22.70
N ILE A 288 -0.95 -2.74 -21.47
CA ILE A 288 -2.32 -2.50 -21.02
C ILE A 288 -2.78 -1.15 -21.59
N VAL A 289 -3.83 -1.19 -22.41
CA VAL A 289 -4.44 -0.01 -23.05
C VAL A 289 -5.88 0.09 -22.60
N THR A 290 -6.19 1.02 -21.71
CA THR A 290 -7.56 1.12 -21.15
C THR A 290 -7.89 2.53 -20.69
N ARG A 291 -9.19 2.84 -20.53
CA ARG A 291 -9.60 4.07 -19.84
C ARG A 291 -9.27 3.91 -18.35
N ILE A 292 -8.73 4.94 -17.74
CA ILE A 292 -8.25 4.90 -16.35
C ILE A 292 -9.34 5.20 -15.32
N ALA A 293 -10.58 5.45 -15.76
CA ALA A 293 -11.72 5.68 -14.89
C ALA A 293 -13.05 5.41 -15.63
N HIS A 294 -14.07 5.00 -14.89
CA HIS A 294 -15.47 5.06 -15.30
C HIS A 294 -16.17 6.22 -14.58
N ASN A 295 -17.45 6.45 -14.89
CA ASN A 295 -18.28 7.42 -14.20
C ASN A 295 -18.92 6.80 -12.93
N PRO A 296 -19.47 7.60 -12.00
CA PRO A 296 -20.10 7.06 -10.78
C PRO A 296 -21.29 6.11 -11.02
N SER A 297 -21.87 6.08 -12.23
CA SER A 297 -22.92 5.10 -12.59
C SER A 297 -22.36 3.78 -13.16
N GLY A 298 -21.04 3.60 -13.14
CA GLY A 298 -20.36 2.40 -13.63
C GLY A 298 -20.32 2.26 -15.15
N GLN A 299 -20.32 3.38 -15.88
CA GLN A 299 -20.25 3.42 -17.35
C GLN A 299 -19.00 4.17 -17.80
N ASP A 300 -18.53 3.92 -19.02
CA ASP A 300 -17.48 4.75 -19.62
C ASP A 300 -17.88 6.23 -19.62
N PHE A 301 -16.93 7.13 -19.37
CA PHE A 301 -17.19 8.56 -19.24
C PHE A 301 -16.65 9.35 -20.44
N PRO A 302 -17.46 9.76 -21.43
CA PRO A 302 -16.97 10.61 -22.53
C PRO A 302 -16.58 12.01 -22.03
N PRO A 303 -15.55 12.68 -22.61
CA PRO A 303 -14.72 12.25 -23.74
C PRO A 303 -13.43 11.50 -23.34
N THR A 304 -13.41 10.73 -22.24
CA THR A 304 -12.20 9.96 -21.88
C THR A 304 -11.79 8.96 -22.97
N SER A 305 -10.49 8.91 -23.24
CA SER A 305 -9.86 7.97 -24.15
C SER A 305 -8.98 6.97 -23.39
N PRO A 306 -8.73 5.78 -23.96
CA PRO A 306 -7.76 4.85 -23.40
C PRO A 306 -6.37 5.49 -23.27
N ARG A 307 -5.67 5.16 -22.19
CA ARG A 307 -4.28 5.52 -21.94
C ARG A 307 -3.41 4.26 -22.09
N SER A 308 -2.12 4.48 -22.36
CA SER A 308 -1.16 3.40 -22.50
C SER A 308 0.25 3.88 -22.11
N PRO A 309 1.05 3.02 -21.46
CA PRO A 309 0.63 1.75 -20.84
C PRO A 309 0.09 2.03 -19.42
N VAL A 310 -0.95 1.32 -18.96
CA VAL A 310 -1.55 1.52 -17.62
C VAL A 310 -0.97 0.52 -16.63
N GLY A 311 -0.46 1.00 -15.49
CA GLY A 311 0.14 0.16 -14.44
C GLY A 311 -0.89 -0.50 -13.53
N ARG A 312 -0.74 -1.81 -13.33
CA ARG A 312 -1.55 -2.59 -12.38
C ARG A 312 -0.97 -2.44 -10.98
N HIS A 313 -1.74 -1.98 -10.00
CA HIS A 313 -1.25 -1.77 -8.63
C HIS A 313 -1.06 -3.09 -7.85
N ILE A 314 -0.15 -3.95 -8.32
CA ILE A 314 0.18 -5.26 -7.72
C ILE A 314 1.24 -5.04 -6.64
N LEU A 315 0.78 -4.48 -5.53
CA LEU A 315 1.63 -4.06 -4.41
C LEU A 315 1.82 -5.22 -3.42
N VAL A 316 2.28 -6.36 -3.94
CA VAL A 316 2.59 -7.55 -3.14
C VAL A 316 3.83 -7.26 -2.31
N GLY A 317 3.65 -7.12 -0.99
CA GLY A 317 4.73 -6.88 -0.05
C GLY A 317 5.56 -8.15 0.23
N GLY A 318 6.68 -7.98 0.93
CA GLY A 318 7.52 -9.10 1.39
C GLY A 318 6.91 -9.94 2.51
N ASN A 319 5.72 -9.58 3.01
CA ASN A 319 5.02 -10.39 4.00
C ASN A 319 4.52 -11.68 3.35
N THR A 320 5.33 -12.74 3.41
CA THR A 320 4.95 -14.07 2.92
C THR A 320 4.02 -14.81 3.87
N LEU A 321 3.87 -14.35 5.11
CA LEU A 321 3.11 -15.03 6.15
C LEU A 321 1.62 -14.72 6.06
N VAL A 322 1.24 -13.44 5.90
CA VAL A 322 -0.17 -13.02 5.84
C VAL A 322 -0.90 -13.65 4.64
N PRO A 323 -0.37 -13.65 3.41
CA PRO A 323 -1.00 -14.36 2.29
C PRO A 323 -1.12 -15.88 2.53
N GLN A 324 -0.21 -16.50 3.28
CA GLN A 324 -0.28 -17.93 3.65
C GLN A 324 -1.35 -18.24 4.70
N MET A 325 -1.85 -17.22 5.43
CA MET A 325 -2.97 -17.36 6.35
C MET A 325 -4.31 -17.36 5.62
N LEU A 326 -4.38 -16.76 4.44
CA LEU A 326 -5.57 -16.75 3.58
C LEU A 326 -5.68 -18.13 2.89
N ARG A 327 -6.76 -18.87 3.17
CA ARG A 327 -7.05 -20.20 2.59
C ARG A 327 -8.03 -20.12 1.44
#